data_AF-A0AA36HJY4-F1
#
_entry.id   AF-A0AA36HJY4-F1
#
_cell.length_a   1.000
_cell.length_b   1.000
_cell.length_c   1.000
_cell.angle_alpha   90.00
_cell.angle_beta   90.00
_cell.angle_gamma   90.00
#
_symmetry.space_group_name_H-M   'P 1'
#
loop_
_entity.id
_entity.type
_entity.pdbx_description
1 polymer ?
#
loop_
_entity_poly.entity_id
_entity_poly.type
_entity_poly.pdbx_seq_one_letter_code
_entity_poly.pdbx_strand_id
1 'polypeptide(L)'
;MASCLSVMLWTPSSGKGAGHRRGDEGRSGQRCAICQKLAFEGVQVWRQAKTTKPGSPYHYIGAGSQGKAPEAMVLEVVSKKVCNRNVLAQLPNPKGYALHHPTLHYECEDVLENFGDGLIDALTLGEDIAAFCWDVDICGSSDGRLFDFELEDDDDLEESSSEPSKRKGREDL
;
A
#
# COMPACT_ATOMS: atom_id res chain seq x y z
N MET A 1 17.13 49.37 29.23
CA MET A 1 17.47 49.48 27.79
C MET A 1 16.93 48.23 27.12
N ALA A 2 15.96 48.42 26.24
CA ALA A 2 15.18 47.36 25.61
C ALA A 2 15.82 46.95 24.28
N SER A 3 15.92 45.65 24.02
CA SER A 3 16.16 45.11 22.68
C SER A 3 15.11 44.04 22.39
N CYS A 4 14.05 44.46 21.70
CA CYS A 4 13.09 43.60 21.04
C CYS A 4 13.76 42.96 19.83
N LEU A 5 14.15 41.69 19.93
CA LEU A 5 14.48 40.86 18.78
C LEU A 5 13.18 40.33 18.19
N SER A 6 12.62 41.09 17.24
CA SER A 6 11.54 40.62 16.37
C SER A 6 12.12 39.60 15.38
N VAL A 7 11.97 38.32 15.70
CA VAL A 7 12.18 37.24 14.73
C VAL A 7 11.07 37.36 13.69
N MET A 8 11.43 37.76 12.47
CA MET A 8 10.54 37.74 11.32
C MET A 8 10.21 36.27 10.99
N LEU A 9 9.06 35.82 11.44
CA LEU A 9 8.41 34.61 10.94
C LEU A 9 8.03 34.87 9.48
N TRP A 10 8.83 34.32 8.57
CA TRP A 10 8.47 34.27 7.15
C TRP A 10 7.39 33.21 6.98
N THR A 11 6.14 33.64 6.87
CA THR A 11 5.03 32.77 6.47
C THR A 11 4.87 32.86 4.95
N PRO A 12 5.17 31.80 4.18
CA PRO A 12 4.69 31.74 2.80
C PRO A 12 3.17 31.54 2.84
N SER A 13 2.42 32.62 2.62
CA SER A 13 0.99 32.60 2.36
C SER A 13 0.71 33.18 0.97
N SER A 14 -0.30 32.61 0.29
CA SER A 14 -0.77 32.91 -1.07
C SER A 14 -0.07 32.07 -2.15
N GLY A 15 -0.66 31.03 -2.74
CA GLY A 15 -2.06 30.87 -3.16
C GLY A 15 -2.23 31.45 -4.58
N LYS A 16 -1.88 30.70 -5.63
CA LYS A 16 -2.21 31.00 -7.04
C LYS A 16 -1.88 29.82 -7.96
N GLY A 17 -2.95 29.20 -8.47
CA GLY A 17 -2.92 28.10 -9.43
C GLY A 17 -2.70 26.75 -8.75
N ALA A 18 -3.77 25.99 -8.51
CA ALA A 18 -3.63 24.54 -8.42
C ALA A 18 -3.16 24.08 -9.81
N GLY A 19 -1.84 24.12 -10.03
CA GLY A 19 -1.20 23.65 -11.24
C GLY A 19 -1.71 22.24 -11.46
N HIS A 20 -2.40 22.01 -12.58
CA HIS A 20 -2.85 20.67 -12.92
C HIS A 20 -1.61 19.78 -13.00
N ARG A 21 -1.43 18.90 -12.00
CA ARG A 21 -0.42 17.85 -12.08
C ARG A 21 -0.84 17.00 -13.27
N ARG A 22 0.03 16.91 -14.29
CA ARG A 22 -0.28 16.13 -15.49
C ARG A 22 -0.22 14.62 -15.24
N GLY A 23 0.39 14.20 -14.12
CA GLY A 23 0.69 12.79 -13.85
C GLY A 23 1.78 12.26 -14.78
N ASP A 24 2.56 11.29 -14.32
CA ASP A 24 3.43 10.48 -15.17
C ASP A 24 2.77 9.11 -15.43
N GLU A 25 2.01 9.02 -16.51
CA GLU A 25 1.29 7.80 -16.89
C GLU A 25 2.19 6.73 -17.54
N GLY A 26 3.45 7.05 -17.81
CA GLY A 26 4.40 6.17 -18.48
C GLY A 26 4.06 5.91 -19.94
N ARG A 27 4.62 4.83 -20.49
CA ARG A 27 4.42 4.39 -21.88
C ARG A 27 3.16 3.55 -22.04
N SER A 28 2.70 2.87 -20.99
CA SER A 28 1.47 2.09 -21.02
C SER A 28 0.21 2.93 -20.83
N GLY A 29 0.35 4.14 -20.27
CA GLY A 29 -0.78 4.96 -19.84
C GLY A 29 -1.46 4.43 -18.57
N GLN A 30 -0.87 3.46 -17.87
CA GLN A 30 -1.45 2.76 -16.72
C GLN A 30 -0.70 2.97 -15.41
N ARG A 31 0.37 3.79 -15.36
CA ARG A 31 1.16 3.95 -14.13
C ARG A 31 0.32 4.41 -12.93
N CYS A 32 -0.66 5.29 -13.13
CA CYS A 32 -1.56 5.69 -12.04
C CYS A 32 -2.41 4.51 -11.52
N ALA A 33 -3.00 3.70 -12.40
CA ALA A 33 -3.75 2.51 -11.99
C ALA A 33 -2.87 1.46 -11.30
N ILE A 34 -1.65 1.26 -11.81
CA ILE A 34 -0.64 0.38 -11.22
C ILE A 34 -0.26 0.88 -9.83
N CYS A 35 0.07 2.17 -9.68
CA CYS A 35 0.41 2.76 -8.39
C CYS A 35 -0.71 2.62 -7.38
N GLN A 36 -1.95 2.97 -7.75
CA GLN A 36 -3.08 2.85 -6.82
C GLN A 36 -3.31 1.39 -6.39
N LYS A 37 -3.10 0.42 -7.30
CA LYS A 37 -3.19 -1.01 -6.95
C LYS A 37 -2.04 -1.45 -6.03
N LEU A 38 -0.82 -0.98 -6.26
CA LEU A 38 0.33 -1.21 -5.39
C LEU A 38 0.09 -0.66 -4.00
N ALA A 39 -0.40 0.57 -3.92
CA ALA A 39 -0.77 1.24 -2.67
C ALA A 39 -1.83 0.43 -1.91
N PHE A 40 -2.92 0.05 -2.58
CA PHE A 40 -4.01 -0.72 -2.01
C PHE A 40 -3.56 -2.09 -1.47
N GLU A 41 -2.84 -2.89 -2.27
CA GLU A 41 -2.31 -4.18 -1.81
C GLU A 41 -1.22 -4.00 -0.75
N GLY A 42 -0.44 -2.92 -0.82
CA GLY A 42 0.53 -2.54 0.19
C GLY A 42 -0.10 -2.40 1.57
N VAL A 43 -1.25 -1.72 1.67
CA VAL A 43 -2.00 -1.63 2.94
C VAL A 43 -2.41 -3.01 3.46
N GLN A 44 -2.96 -3.86 2.59
CA GLN A 44 -3.41 -5.19 2.99
C GLN A 44 -2.25 -6.06 3.49
N VAL A 45 -1.14 -6.09 2.74
CA VAL A 45 0.06 -6.85 3.11
C VAL A 45 0.69 -6.29 4.39
N TRP A 46 0.76 -4.97 4.54
CA TRP A 46 1.31 -4.32 5.73
C TRP A 46 0.49 -4.63 6.99
N ARG A 47 -0.84 -4.57 6.91
CA ARG A 47 -1.73 -4.98 8.01
C ARG A 47 -1.55 -6.44 8.36
N GLN A 48 -1.52 -7.33 7.37
CA GLN A 48 -1.28 -8.76 7.58
C GLN A 48 0.09 -8.99 8.24
N ALA A 49 1.13 -8.27 7.81
CA ALA A 49 2.48 -8.35 8.36
C ALA A 49 2.54 -7.97 9.84
N LYS A 50 1.81 -6.92 10.26
CA LYS A 50 1.69 -6.55 11.68
C LYS A 50 1.08 -7.65 12.55
N THR A 51 0.35 -8.61 11.96
CA THR A 51 -0.14 -9.77 12.70
C THR A 51 0.92 -10.87 12.78
N THR A 52 1.05 -11.52 13.93
CA THR A 52 1.94 -12.70 14.12
C THR A 52 1.31 -14.01 13.61
N LYS A 53 0.16 -13.93 12.94
CA LYS A 53 -0.61 -15.09 12.45
C LYS A 53 0.15 -15.83 11.33
N PRO A 54 0.00 -17.17 11.23
CA PRO A 54 0.60 -17.93 10.14
C PRO A 54 0.12 -17.39 8.78
N GLY A 55 1.08 -17.13 7.88
CA GLY A 55 0.83 -16.50 6.58
C GLY A 55 1.19 -15.01 6.51
N SER A 56 1.54 -14.37 7.63
CA SER A 56 2.09 -13.00 7.59
C SER A 56 3.53 -12.98 7.07
N PRO A 57 3.94 -11.95 6.32
CA PRO A 57 5.35 -11.79 5.89
C PRO A 57 6.35 -11.83 7.06
N TYR A 58 5.92 -11.42 8.26
CA TYR A 58 6.77 -11.39 9.45
C TYR A 58 6.73 -12.66 10.31
N HIS A 59 5.82 -13.59 10.06
CA HIS A 59 5.71 -14.84 10.84
C HIS A 59 7.00 -15.67 10.81
N TYR A 60 7.82 -15.53 9.76
CA TYR A 60 9.05 -16.30 9.58
C TYR A 60 10.34 -15.53 9.93
N ILE A 61 10.24 -14.30 10.45
CA ILE A 61 11.40 -13.55 10.93
C ILE A 61 11.96 -14.27 12.16
N GLY A 62 13.09 -14.97 11.97
CA GLY A 62 13.75 -15.80 12.98
C GLY A 62 13.82 -17.30 12.64
N ALA A 63 13.04 -17.78 11.67
CA ALA A 63 13.00 -19.19 11.28
C ALA A 63 13.95 -19.57 10.12
N GLY A 64 14.76 -18.63 9.63
CA GLY A 64 15.74 -18.88 8.57
C GLY A 64 15.56 -18.04 7.29
N SER A 65 14.78 -16.95 7.34
CA SER A 65 14.79 -15.97 6.26
C SER A 65 16.18 -15.33 6.17
N GLN A 66 16.80 -15.43 4.99
CA GLN A 66 18.01 -14.68 4.62
C GLN A 66 17.79 -13.23 5.07
N GLY A 67 18.75 -12.63 5.80
CA GLY A 67 18.60 -11.37 6.56
C GLY A 67 18.22 -10.11 5.76
N LYS A 68 17.09 -10.15 5.06
CA LYS A 68 16.44 -9.05 4.37
C LYS A 68 15.68 -8.21 5.39
N ALA A 69 15.64 -6.91 5.15
CA ALA A 69 14.86 -6.00 5.95
C ALA A 69 13.34 -6.33 5.82
N PRO A 70 12.55 -6.17 6.89
CA PRO A 70 11.12 -6.45 6.89
C PRO A 70 10.37 -5.66 5.79
N GLU A 71 10.81 -4.45 5.49
CA GLU A 71 10.29 -3.58 4.45
C GLU A 71 10.48 -4.20 3.06
N ALA A 72 11.67 -4.74 2.80
CA ALA A 72 11.99 -5.42 1.54
C ALA A 72 11.15 -6.68 1.35
N MET A 73 10.80 -7.39 2.43
CA MET A 73 9.89 -8.54 2.35
C MET A 73 8.47 -8.12 1.95
N VAL A 74 7.98 -7.01 2.49
CA VAL A 74 6.67 -6.45 2.14
C VAL A 74 6.64 -6.06 0.66
N LEU A 75 7.65 -5.32 0.19
CA LEU A 75 7.75 -4.93 -1.21
C LEU A 75 7.84 -6.15 -2.15
N GLU A 76 8.58 -7.19 -1.77
CA GLU A 76 8.66 -8.43 -2.55
C GLU A 76 7.29 -9.13 -2.66
N VAL A 77 6.52 -9.17 -1.57
CA VAL A 77 5.17 -9.76 -1.57
C VAL A 77 4.20 -8.91 -2.40
N VAL A 78 4.22 -7.59 -2.23
CA VAL A 78 3.40 -6.65 -3.00
C VAL A 78 3.71 -6.76 -4.49
N SER A 79 4.99 -6.78 -4.86
CA SER A 79 5.45 -6.98 -6.24
C SER A 79 4.87 -8.26 -6.85
N LYS A 80 4.99 -9.40 -6.18
CA LYS A 80 4.45 -10.68 -6.68
C LYS A 80 2.93 -10.67 -6.81
N LYS A 81 2.23 -10.01 -5.90
CA LYS A 81 0.76 -9.89 -5.93
C LYS A 81 0.27 -8.97 -7.04
N VAL A 82 0.95 -7.85 -7.28
CA VAL A 82 0.46 -6.81 -8.20
C VAL A 82 1.09 -6.92 -9.58
N CYS A 83 2.41 -7.07 -9.66
CA CYS A 83 3.15 -7.07 -10.92
C CYS A 83 3.07 -8.40 -11.68
N ASN A 84 2.16 -9.31 -11.33
CA ASN A 84 1.92 -10.51 -12.15
C ASN A 84 0.99 -10.22 -13.32
N ARG A 85 1.13 -11.00 -14.40
CA ARG A 85 0.38 -10.82 -15.64
C ARG A 85 -1.14 -10.82 -15.44
N ASN A 86 -1.66 -11.65 -14.53
CA ASN A 86 -3.10 -11.83 -14.35
C ASN A 86 -3.74 -10.59 -13.69
N VAL A 87 -3.09 -10.04 -12.67
CA VAL A 87 -3.58 -8.85 -11.97
C VAL A 87 -3.44 -7.61 -12.86
N LEU A 88 -2.30 -7.45 -13.55
CA LEU A 88 -2.11 -6.33 -14.49
C LEU A 88 -3.12 -6.35 -15.65
N ALA A 89 -3.59 -7.53 -16.08
CA ALA A 89 -4.62 -7.65 -17.11
C ALA A 89 -6.01 -7.16 -16.65
N GLN A 90 -6.27 -7.15 -15.34
CA GLN A 90 -7.56 -6.83 -14.74
C GLN A 90 -7.64 -5.38 -14.24
N LEU A 91 -6.56 -4.60 -14.39
CA LEU A 91 -6.54 -3.21 -13.97
C LEU A 91 -7.55 -2.37 -14.77
N PRO A 92 -8.26 -1.43 -14.11
CA PRO A 92 -9.14 -0.51 -14.81
C PRO A 92 -8.37 0.28 -15.87
N ASN A 93 -8.90 0.29 -17.10
CA ASN A 93 -8.31 1.01 -18.24
C ASN A 93 -9.25 2.16 -18.67
N PRO A 94 -9.32 3.27 -17.92
CA PRO A 94 -10.29 4.33 -18.17
C PRO A 94 -10.11 5.01 -19.54
N LYS A 95 -8.89 4.97 -20.08
CA LYS A 95 -8.54 5.60 -21.37
C LYS A 95 -8.66 4.65 -22.56
N GLY A 96 -8.92 3.36 -22.32
CA GLY A 96 -9.12 2.36 -23.36
C GLY A 96 -7.87 2.05 -24.20
N TYR A 97 -6.66 2.25 -23.67
CA TYR A 97 -5.43 1.97 -24.41
C TYR A 97 -5.23 0.47 -24.67
N ALA A 98 -4.49 0.13 -25.73
CA ALA A 98 -4.07 -1.24 -25.95
C ALA A 98 -3.09 -1.68 -24.84
N LEU A 99 -3.45 -2.73 -24.12
CA LEU A 99 -2.64 -3.24 -23.00
C LEU A 99 -1.56 -4.19 -23.53
N HIS A 100 -0.31 -3.73 -23.53
CA HIS A 100 0.85 -4.56 -23.83
C HIS A 100 1.48 -5.09 -22.52
N HIS A 101 1.23 -6.36 -22.18
CA HIS A 101 1.61 -6.94 -20.90
C HIS A 101 3.10 -6.79 -20.51
N PRO A 102 4.08 -7.00 -21.42
CA PRO A 102 5.48 -6.79 -21.06
C PRO A 102 5.76 -5.35 -20.63
N THR A 103 5.10 -4.36 -21.24
CA THR A 103 5.24 -2.95 -20.85
C THR A 103 4.63 -2.70 -19.48
N LEU A 104 3.45 -3.26 -19.20
CA LEU A 104 2.80 -3.13 -17.89
C LEU A 104 3.64 -3.74 -16.77
N HIS A 105 4.24 -4.91 -17.04
CA HIS A 105 5.09 -5.59 -16.06
C HIS A 105 6.34 -4.76 -15.75
N TYR A 106 7.04 -4.29 -16.80
CA TYR A 106 8.18 -3.40 -16.65
C TYR A 106 7.82 -2.13 -15.88
N GLU A 107 6.70 -1.49 -16.19
CA GLU A 107 6.28 -0.27 -15.47
C GLU A 107 5.88 -0.55 -14.03
N CYS A 108 5.32 -1.72 -13.72
CA CYS A 108 5.02 -2.10 -12.35
C CYS A 108 6.28 -2.28 -11.51
N GLU A 109 7.29 -2.97 -12.07
CA GLU A 109 8.59 -3.12 -11.42
C GLU A 109 9.30 -1.77 -11.28
N ASP A 110 9.28 -0.93 -12.31
CA ASP A 110 9.88 0.40 -12.31
C ASP A 110 9.22 1.34 -11.29
N VAL A 111 7.89 1.31 -11.15
CA VAL A 111 7.20 2.09 -10.10
C VAL A 111 7.62 1.61 -8.71
N LEU A 112 7.73 0.30 -8.50
CA LEU A 112 8.21 -0.23 -7.21
C LEU A 112 9.68 0.08 -6.93
N GLU A 113 10.54 0.02 -7.94
CA GLU A 113 11.96 0.29 -7.79
C GLU A 113 12.21 1.76 -7.43
N ASN A 114 11.48 2.70 -8.06
CA ASN A 114 11.69 4.13 -7.84
C ASN A 114 10.90 4.70 -6.65
N PHE A 115 9.72 4.13 -6.34
CA PHE A 115 8.80 4.69 -5.35
C PHE A 115 8.45 3.71 -4.22
N GLY A 116 8.97 2.48 -4.24
CA GLY A 116 8.67 1.47 -3.23
C GLY A 116 9.08 1.87 -1.82
N ASP A 117 10.23 2.52 -1.66
CA ASP A 117 10.67 3.03 -0.35
C ASP A 117 9.70 4.09 0.20
N GLY A 118 9.26 5.02 -0.65
CA GLY A 118 8.27 6.03 -0.27
C GLY A 118 6.90 5.42 0.07
N LEU A 119 6.52 4.32 -0.59
CA LEU A 119 5.31 3.58 -0.24
C LEU A 119 5.42 2.96 1.15
N ILE A 120 6.58 2.37 1.49
CA ILE A 120 6.82 1.84 2.83
C ILE A 120 6.79 2.95 3.87
N ASP A 121 7.42 4.09 3.61
CA ASP A 121 7.41 5.23 4.52
C ASP A 121 5.96 5.69 4.79
N ALA A 122 5.14 5.86 3.75
CA ALA A 122 3.73 6.20 3.90
C ALA A 122 2.95 5.16 4.73
N LEU A 123 3.21 3.86 4.50
CA LEU A 123 2.62 2.75 5.26
C LEU A 123 3.06 2.73 6.73
N THR A 124 4.30 3.09 7.02
CA THR A 124 4.85 3.11 8.39
C THR A 124 4.32 4.29 9.19
N LEU A 125 4.21 5.46 8.55
CA LEU A 125 3.72 6.70 9.16
C LEU A 125 2.20 6.71 9.33
N GLY A 126 1.49 5.81 8.63
CA GLY A 126 0.02 5.77 8.65
C GLY A 126 -0.58 6.97 7.92
N GLU A 127 0.13 7.49 6.91
CA GLU A 127 -0.35 8.56 6.05
C GLU A 127 -1.52 8.08 5.18
N ASP A 128 -2.26 9.02 4.57
CA ASP A 128 -3.30 8.67 3.60
C ASP A 128 -2.67 8.04 2.36
N ILE A 129 -2.54 6.71 2.37
CA ILE A 129 -2.05 5.92 1.23
C ILE A 129 -2.89 6.17 -0.03
N ALA A 130 -4.15 6.61 0.12
CA ALA A 130 -4.97 6.97 -1.03
C ALA A 130 -4.49 8.27 -1.71
N ALA A 131 -3.65 9.10 -1.08
CA ALA A 131 -3.04 10.28 -1.68
C ALA A 131 -1.63 10.01 -2.23
N PHE A 132 -0.95 8.94 -1.77
CA PHE A 132 0.44 8.62 -2.10
C PHE A 132 0.77 8.77 -3.60
N CYS A 133 -0.02 8.14 -4.48
CA CYS A 133 0.23 8.16 -5.92
C CYS A 133 0.15 9.55 -6.57
N TRP A 134 -0.60 10.47 -5.96
CA TRP A 134 -0.62 11.88 -6.38
C TRP A 134 0.54 12.66 -5.80
N ASP A 135 0.99 12.32 -4.59
CA ASP A 135 2.12 12.99 -3.92
C ASP A 135 3.46 12.68 -4.59
N VAL A 136 3.61 11.47 -5.14
CA VAL A 136 4.77 11.11 -5.97
C VAL A 136 4.60 11.49 -7.45
N ASP A 137 3.60 12.33 -7.77
CA ASP A 137 3.30 12.85 -9.13
C ASP A 137 3.05 11.78 -10.21
N ILE A 138 2.79 10.52 -9.85
CA ILE A 138 2.40 9.47 -10.81
C ILE A 138 0.98 9.72 -11.32
N CYS A 139 0.04 9.99 -10.42
CA CYS A 139 -1.33 10.34 -10.77
C CYS A 139 -1.47 11.86 -10.94
N GLY A 140 -2.15 12.25 -12.02
CA GLY A 140 -2.52 13.63 -12.28
C GLY A 140 -3.72 14.08 -11.47
N SER A 141 -3.93 15.40 -11.38
CA SER A 141 -5.07 15.98 -10.67
C SER A 141 -6.43 15.62 -11.28
N SER A 142 -6.45 15.16 -12.53
CA SER A 142 -7.65 14.70 -13.24
C SER A 142 -7.93 13.21 -13.03
N ASP A 143 -6.99 12.45 -12.49
CA ASP A 143 -7.17 11.02 -12.30
C ASP A 143 -8.08 10.73 -11.11
N GLY A 144 -9.00 9.80 -11.30
CA GLY A 144 -9.90 9.34 -10.24
C GLY A 144 -9.25 8.30 -9.33
N ARG A 145 -9.80 8.15 -8.12
CA ARG A 145 -9.54 6.99 -7.26
C ARG A 145 -10.25 5.77 -7.85
N LEU A 146 -9.47 4.74 -8.17
CA LEU A 146 -9.94 3.51 -8.83
C LEU A 146 -10.23 2.38 -7.86
N PHE A 147 -9.68 2.45 -6.66
CA PHE A 147 -9.83 1.45 -5.61
C PHE A 147 -10.39 2.12 -4.37
N ASP A 148 -11.22 1.37 -3.64
CA ASP A 148 -11.71 1.79 -2.34
C ASP A 148 -10.65 1.48 -1.29
N PHE A 149 -10.18 2.52 -0.60
CA PHE A 149 -9.20 2.39 0.48
C PHE A 149 -9.88 2.30 1.86
N GLU A 150 -11.21 2.46 1.92
CA GLU A 150 -12.00 2.15 3.11
C GLU A 150 -12.00 0.63 3.27
N LEU A 151 -11.19 0.17 4.21
CA LEU A 151 -11.17 -1.23 4.61
C LEU A 151 -12.34 -1.43 5.57
N GLU A 152 -13.24 -2.34 5.23
CA GLU A 152 -14.27 -2.81 6.15
C GLU A 152 -13.57 -3.26 7.44
N ASP A 153 -13.85 -2.59 8.55
CA ASP A 153 -13.32 -2.96 9.86
C ASP A 153 -13.90 -4.35 10.21
N ASP A 154 -13.09 -5.40 9.99
CA ASP A 154 -13.35 -6.80 10.38
C ASP A 154 -13.36 -6.96 11.93
N ASP A 155 -14.01 -6.07 12.66
CA ASP A 155 -14.23 -6.15 14.10
C ASP A 155 -15.28 -7.22 14.48
N ASP A 156 -15.79 -7.99 13.51
CA ASP A 156 -16.73 -9.10 13.70
C ASP A 156 -16.04 -10.46 14.05
N LEU A 157 -14.77 -10.46 14.45
CA LEU A 157 -14.04 -11.66 14.89
C LEU A 157 -13.98 -11.84 16.43
N GLU A 158 -14.99 -11.37 17.15
CA GLU A 158 -15.24 -11.76 18.54
C GLU A 158 -16.13 -13.03 18.61
N GLU A 159 -15.50 -14.10 19.10
CA GLU A 159 -16.08 -15.11 20.00
C GLU A 159 -17.08 -16.16 19.45
N SER A 160 -16.55 -17.32 19.05
CA SER A 160 -17.25 -18.60 19.31
C SER A 160 -16.29 -19.73 19.71
N SER A 161 -15.51 -19.48 20.75
CA SER A 161 -14.87 -20.53 21.56
C SER A 161 -15.95 -21.29 22.34
N SER A 162 -16.67 -22.18 21.67
CA SER A 162 -17.43 -23.23 22.35
C SER A 162 -16.44 -24.34 22.76
N GLU A 163 -15.86 -24.20 23.95
CA GLU A 163 -15.20 -25.30 24.66
C GLU A 163 -16.16 -26.50 24.81
N PRO A 164 -15.84 -27.71 24.31
CA PRO A 164 -16.48 -28.92 24.81
C PRO A 164 -15.98 -29.20 26.23
N SER A 165 -16.77 -28.72 27.19
CA SER A 165 -16.64 -28.98 28.62
C SER A 165 -16.61 -30.50 28.91
N LYS A 166 -15.56 -30.94 29.59
CA LYS A 166 -15.41 -32.28 30.18
C LYS A 166 -16.66 -32.69 31.00
N ARG A 167 -17.19 -33.88 30.74
CA ARG A 167 -17.81 -34.74 31.77
C ARG A 167 -17.23 -36.14 31.57
N LYS A 168 -16.22 -36.54 32.35
CA LYS A 168 -16.25 -37.09 33.72
C LYS A 168 -16.90 -38.49 33.72
N GLY A 169 -16.10 -39.46 34.14
CA GLY A 169 -16.27 -40.88 33.88
C GLY A 169 -17.45 -41.57 34.55
N ARG A 170 -17.56 -42.86 34.27
CA ARG A 170 -18.14 -43.84 35.19
C ARG A 170 -17.58 -45.23 34.87
N GLU A 171 -17.05 -45.85 35.92
CA GLU A 171 -16.75 -47.27 36.07
C GLU A 171 -17.93 -48.15 35.67
N ASP A 172 -17.68 -49.41 35.29
CA ASP A 172 -18.31 -50.60 35.89
C ASP A 172 -17.94 -51.85 35.05
N LEU A 173 -17.21 -52.76 35.71
CA LEU A 173 -17.06 -54.21 35.55
C LEU A 173 -16.90 -54.85 34.16
#